data_AF-A0A949V4A9-F1
#
_entry.id   AF-A0A949V4A9-F1
#
_cell.length_a   1.000
_cell.length_b   1.000
_cell.length_c   1.000
_cell.angle_alpha   90.00
_cell.angle_beta   90.00
_cell.angle_gamma   90.00
#
_symmetry.space_group_name_H-M   'P 1'
#
loop_
_entity.id
_entity.type
_entity.pdbx_description
1 polymer ?
#
loop_
_entity_poly.entity_id
_entity_poly.type
_entity_poly.pdbx_seq_one_letter_code
_entity_poly.pdbx_strand_id
1 'polypeptide(L)'
;MPIQVVYITSALLFIAIIPILPSGYYELLRIVASGTFAWGAYRNFSQKKLLLPLVYSLFAIVFNPVSEISLAKEIWIPIELLAATLLLATKDHIAE
;
A
#
# COMPACT_ATOMS: atom_id res chain seq x y z
N MET A 1 1.06 -10.08 10.16
CA MET A 1 0.20 -8.94 10.57
C MET A 1 -1.24 -9.39 10.59
N PRO A 2 -2.10 -8.83 11.46
CA PRO A 2 -3.50 -9.22 11.50
C PRO A 2 -4.19 -8.96 10.16
N ILE A 3 -5.02 -9.89 9.71
CA ILE A 3 -5.74 -9.77 8.43
C ILE A 3 -6.60 -8.50 8.34
N GLN A 4 -7.07 -7.99 9.49
CA GLN A 4 -7.84 -6.76 9.60
C GLN A 4 -7.04 -5.56 9.06
N VAL A 5 -5.72 -5.52 9.30
CA VAL A 5 -4.85 -4.44 8.80
C VAL A 5 -4.82 -4.45 7.27
N VAL A 6 -4.74 -5.62 6.65
CA VAL A 6 -4.77 -5.76 5.18
C VAL A 6 -6.07 -5.19 4.61
N TYR A 7 -7.20 -5.55 5.20
CA TYR A 7 -8.51 -5.07 4.75
C TYR A 7 -8.69 -3.58 4.96
N ILE A 8 -8.28 -3.05 6.12
CA ILE A 8 -8.36 -1.61 6.41
C ILE A 8 -7.49 -0.83 5.43
N THR A 9 -6.23 -1.23 5.24
CA THR A 9 -5.32 -0.54 4.31
C THR A 9 -5.84 -0.61 2.87
N SER A 10 -6.35 -1.76 2.44
CA SER A 10 -6.95 -1.89 1.10
C SER A 10 -8.19 -1.00 0.92
N ALA A 11 -9.08 -0.96 1.92
CA ALA A 11 -10.25 -0.09 1.90
C ALA A 11 -9.85 1.39 1.83
N LEU A 12 -8.84 1.81 2.60
CA LEU A 12 -8.32 3.17 2.55
C LEU A 12 -7.73 3.50 1.16
N LEU A 13 -6.99 2.57 0.54
CA LEU A 13 -6.47 2.77 -0.82
C LEU A 13 -7.61 2.90 -1.85
N PHE A 14 -8.69 2.12 -1.73
CA PHE A 14 -9.84 2.28 -2.63
C PHE A 14 -10.58 3.60 -2.43
N ILE A 15 -10.73 4.06 -1.19
CA ILE A 15 -11.34 5.36 -0.90
C ILE A 15 -10.48 6.49 -1.48
N ALA A 16 -9.14 6.35 -1.45
CA ALA A 16 -8.19 7.35 -1.94
C ALA A 16 -8.38 7.75 -3.43
N ILE A 17 -8.94 6.84 -4.23
CA ILE A 17 -9.30 7.04 -5.64
C ILE A 17 -10.30 8.21 -5.80
N ILE A 18 -11.08 8.53 -4.76
CA ILE A 18 -12.03 9.63 -4.77
C ILE A 18 -11.25 10.96 -4.73
N PRO A 19 -11.35 11.81 -5.76
CA PRO A 19 -10.47 12.97 -5.93
C PRO A 19 -10.75 14.14 -4.97
N ILE A 20 -11.77 14.05 -4.10
CA ILE A 20 -12.26 15.17 -3.27
C ILE A 20 -11.80 15.09 -1.81
N LEU A 21 -10.90 14.15 -1.47
CA LEU A 21 -10.54 13.88 -0.09
C LEU A 21 -9.69 14.99 0.57
N PRO A 22 -9.82 15.22 1.89
CA PRO A 22 -9.00 16.16 2.64
C PRO A 22 -7.51 15.76 2.63
N SER A 23 -6.58 16.73 2.73
CA SER A 23 -5.14 16.46 2.74
C SER A 23 -4.71 15.50 3.85
N GLY A 24 -5.28 15.66 5.05
CA GLY A 24 -4.99 14.77 6.20
C GLY A 24 -5.35 13.30 5.95
N TYR A 25 -6.26 13.01 5.02
CA TYR A 25 -6.54 11.64 4.60
C TYR A 25 -5.32 10.99 3.93
N TYR A 26 -4.69 11.72 3.00
CA TYR A 26 -3.54 11.21 2.25
C TYR A 26 -2.28 11.09 3.13
N GLU A 27 -2.11 11.96 4.12
CA GLU A 27 -1.04 11.84 5.13
C GLU A 27 -1.19 10.56 5.94
N LEU A 28 -2.38 10.28 6.47
CA LEU A 28 -2.68 9.04 7.20
C LEU A 28 -2.54 7.81 6.30
N LEU A 29 -3.04 7.89 5.06
CA LEU A 29 -2.94 6.81 4.08
C LEU A 29 -1.48 6.45 3.81
N ARG A 30 -0.59 7.43 3.61
CA ARG A 30 0.84 7.20 3.40
C ARG A 30 1.47 6.46 4.58
N ILE A 31 1.16 6.84 5.81
CA ILE A 31 1.69 6.17 7.01
C ILE A 31 1.22 4.71 7.08
N VAL A 32 -0.09 4.48 6.92
CA VAL A 32 -0.68 3.14 7.04
C VAL A 32 -0.24 2.25 5.88
N ALA A 33 -0.30 2.74 4.64
CA ALA A 33 0.08 2.01 3.44
C ALA A 33 1.58 1.70 3.44
N SER A 34 2.46 2.68 3.71
CA SER A 34 3.91 2.43 3.77
C SER A 34 4.28 1.39 4.81
N GLY A 35 3.71 1.44 6.02
CA GLY A 35 3.92 0.43 7.05
C GLY A 35 3.43 -0.96 6.62
N THR A 36 2.24 -1.03 6.01
CA THR A 36 1.66 -2.28 5.49
C THR A 36 2.53 -2.89 4.39
N PHE A 37 2.99 -2.08 3.44
CA PHE A 37 3.84 -2.53 2.33
C PHE A 37 5.25 -2.90 2.80
N ALA A 38 5.83 -2.17 3.76
CA ALA A 38 7.12 -2.52 4.35
C ALA A 38 7.07 -3.87 5.08
N TRP A 39 6.01 -4.11 5.86
CA TRP A 39 5.79 -5.42 6.49
C TRP A 39 5.60 -6.54 5.47
N GLY A 40 4.79 -6.30 4.43
CA GLY A 40 4.59 -7.25 3.34
C GLY A 40 5.88 -7.58 2.60
N ALA A 41 6.76 -6.60 2.39
CA ALA A 41 8.09 -6.81 1.81
C ALA A 41 8.92 -7.77 2.67
N TYR A 42 9.01 -7.50 3.98
CA TYR A 42 9.74 -8.34 4.93
C TYR A 42 9.22 -9.78 4.96
N ARG A 43 7.90 -9.98 5.06
CA ARG A 43 7.29 -11.32 5.09
C ARG A 43 7.54 -12.11 3.82
N ASN A 44 7.33 -11.50 2.65
CA ASN A 44 7.57 -12.18 1.38
C ASN A 44 9.04 -12.50 1.17
N PHE A 45 9.96 -11.69 1.71
CA PHE A 45 11.40 -11.93 1.65
C PHE A 45 11.76 -13.18 2.46
N SER A 46 11.21 -13.31 3.68
CA SER A 46 11.38 -14.51 4.51
C SER A 46 10.81 -15.79 3.85
N GLN A 47 9.78 -15.67 3.01
CA GLN A 47 9.19 -16.78 2.25
C GLN A 47 9.94 -17.14 0.96
N LYS A 48 11.13 -16.54 0.71
CA LYS A 48 11.96 -16.76 -0.49
C LYS A 48 11.23 -16.47 -1.82
N LYS A 49 10.19 -15.62 -1.80
CA LYS A 49 9.58 -15.10 -3.04
C LYS A 49 10.52 -14.05 -3.62
N LEU A 50 10.90 -14.16 -4.90
CA LEU A 50 11.85 -13.21 -5.49
C LEU A 50 11.18 -11.89 -5.93
N LEU A 51 9.98 -11.96 -6.54
CA LEU A 51 9.34 -10.79 -7.13
C LEU A 51 8.48 -9.99 -6.13
N LEU A 52 7.73 -10.67 -5.26
CA LEU A 52 6.81 -10.00 -4.34
C LEU A 52 7.49 -9.02 -3.38
N PRO A 53 8.64 -9.34 -2.74
CA PRO A 53 9.30 -8.37 -1.85
C PRO A 53 9.72 -7.11 -2.58
N LEU A 54 10.15 -7.23 -3.83
CA LEU A 54 10.58 -6.10 -4.65
C LEU A 54 9.40 -5.20 -5.02
N VAL A 55 8.27 -5.79 -5.44
CA VAL A 55 7.02 -5.06 -5.71
C VAL A 55 6.51 -4.35 -4.44
N TYR A 56 6.49 -5.05 -3.30
CA TYR A 56 6.08 -4.47 -2.02
C TYR A 56 7.01 -3.34 -1.57
N SER A 57 8.32 -3.48 -1.76
CA SER A 57 9.30 -2.44 -1.44
C SER A 57 9.11 -1.19 -2.29
N LEU A 58 8.80 -1.37 -3.59
CA LEU A 58 8.46 -0.26 -4.49
C LEU A 58 7.24 0.50 -3.98
N PHE A 59 6.15 -0.18 -3.62
CA PHE A 59 4.96 0.47 -3.06
C PHE A 59 5.24 1.14 -1.71
N ALA A 60 6.07 0.55 -0.85
CA ALA A 60 6.47 1.18 0.41
C ALA A 60 7.20 2.51 0.17
N ILE A 61 8.03 2.60 -0.88
CA ILE A 61 8.71 3.83 -1.28
C ILE A 61 7.71 4.85 -1.88
N VAL A 62 6.82 4.40 -2.76
CA VAL A 62 5.81 5.26 -3.40
C VAL A 62 4.87 5.90 -2.36
N PHE A 63 4.42 5.13 -1.36
CA PHE A 63 3.54 5.60 -0.29
C PHE A 63 4.31 6.15 0.93
N ASN A 64 5.63 6.37 0.84
CA ASN A 64 6.43 6.84 1.96
C ASN A 64 5.95 8.23 2.46
N PRO A 65 5.72 8.43 3.77
CA PRO A 65 5.37 9.74 4.33
C PRO A 65 6.52 10.77 4.32
N VAL A 66 7.78 10.33 4.21
CA VAL A 66 8.96 11.23 4.28
C VAL A 66 9.17 12.04 2.99
N SER A 67 8.89 11.43 1.84
CA SER A 67 9.10 12.04 0.52
C SER A 67 7.78 12.06 -0.24
N GLU A 68 7.06 13.18 -0.17
CA GLU A 68 5.86 13.35 -0.96
C GLU A 68 6.20 13.46 -2.45
N ILE A 69 5.78 12.45 -3.22
CA ILE A 69 5.83 12.50 -4.68
C ILE A 69 4.60 13.26 -5.18
N SER A 70 4.84 14.45 -5.73
CA SER A 70 3.79 15.28 -6.34
C SER A 70 3.48 14.79 -7.75
N LEU A 71 2.58 13.81 -7.87
CA LEU A 71 2.05 13.33 -9.16
C LEU A 71 0.64 13.87 -9.39
N ALA A 72 0.23 13.94 -10.66
CA ALA A 72 -1.15 14.22 -11.03
C ALA A 72 -2.09 13.13 -10.50
N LYS A 73 -3.32 13.51 -10.12
CA LYS A 73 -4.33 12.57 -9.60
C LYS A 73 -4.62 11.42 -10.57
N GLU A 74 -4.58 11.69 -11.87
CA GLU A 74 -4.77 10.68 -12.93
C GLU A 74 -3.74 9.54 -12.87
N ILE A 75 -2.53 9.82 -12.35
CA ILE A 75 -1.46 8.83 -12.18
C ILE A 75 -1.59 8.13 -10.82
N TRP A 76 -2.07 8.82 -9.79
CA TRP A 76 -2.29 8.23 -8.46
C TRP A 76 -3.41 7.18 -8.45
N ILE A 77 -4.50 7.41 -9.17
CA ILE A 77 -5.64 6.48 -9.25
C ILE A 77 -5.21 5.04 -9.61
N PRO A 78 -4.48 4.79 -10.72
CA PRO A 78 -4.05 3.43 -11.05
C PRO A 78 -3.04 2.87 -10.03
N ILE A 79 -2.20 3.71 -9.42
CA ILE A 79 -1.26 3.27 -8.37
C ILE A 79 -2.02 2.77 -7.14
N GLU A 80 -2.99 3.55 -6.65
CA GLU A 80 -3.83 3.21 -5.50
C GLU A 80 -4.66 1.96 -5.77
N LEU A 81 -5.22 1.84 -6.98
CA LEU A 81 -5.98 0.67 -7.40
C LEU A 81 -5.11 -0.61 -7.45
N LEU A 82 -3.93 -0.52 -8.05
CA LEU A 82 -2.98 -1.65 -8.11
C LEU A 82 -2.49 -2.03 -6.70
N ALA A 83 -2.22 -1.05 -5.85
CA ALA A 83 -1.81 -1.27 -4.47
C ALA A 83 -2.91 -1.98 -3.66
N ALA A 84 -4.16 -1.52 -3.77
CA ALA A 84 -5.29 -2.10 -3.05
C ALA A 84 -5.56 -3.54 -3.49
N THR A 85 -5.54 -3.80 -4.80
CA THR A 85 -5.77 -5.12 -5.38
C THR A 85 -4.62 -6.08 -5.07
N LEU A 86 -3.37 -5.63 -5.11
CA LEU A 86 -2.20 -6.43 -4.72
C LEU A 86 -2.32 -6.92 -3.27
N LEU A 87 -2.66 -6.04 -2.33
CA LEU A 87 -2.83 -6.40 -0.91
C LEU A 87 -3.88 -7.49 -0.72
N LEU A 88 -5.03 -7.39 -1.40
CA LEU A 88 -6.08 -8.40 -1.31
C LEU A 88 -5.67 -9.72 -1.97
N ALA A 89 -5.05 -9.67 -3.15
CA ALA A 89 -4.61 -10.85 -3.89
C ALA A 89 -3.51 -11.63 -3.16
N THR A 90 -2.72 -10.96 -2.32
CA THR A 90 -1.58 -11.57 -1.61
C THR A 90 -1.78 -11.65 -0.10
N LYS A 91 -3.02 -11.43 0.38
CA LYS A 91 -3.38 -11.41 1.80
C LYS A 91 -2.92 -12.66 2.56
N ASP A 92 -3.02 -13.84 1.94
CA ASP A 92 -2.68 -15.12 2.58
C ASP A 92 -1.16 -15.32 2.74
N HIS A 93 -0.34 -14.53 2.04
CA HIS A 93 1.12 -14.55 2.17
C HIS A 93 1.63 -13.60 3.27
N ILE A 94 0.86 -12.56 3.62
CA ILE A 94 1.30 -11.46 4.50
C ILE A 94 0.56 -11.42 5.84
N ALA A 95 -0.66 -11.95 5.86
CA ALA A 95 -1.47 -12.08 7.06
C ALA A 95 -1.04 -13.31 7.87
N GLU A 96 -1.18 -13.19 9.19
CA GLU A 96 -1.00 -14.27 10.17
C GLU A 96 -2.31 -14.51 10.91
#